data_AF-A0A0D0BND9-F1
#
_entry.id   AF-A0A0D0BND9-F1
#
_cell.length_a   1.000
_cell.length_b   1.000
_cell.length_c   1.000
_cell.angle_alpha   90.00
_cell.angle_beta   90.00
_cell.angle_gamma   90.00
#
_symmetry.space_group_name_H-M   'P 1'
#
loop_
_entity.id
_entity.type
_entity.pdbx_description
1 polymer ?
#
loop_
_entity_poly.entity_id
_entity_poly.type
_entity_poly.pdbx_seq_one_letter_code
_entity_poly.pdbx_strand_id
1 'polypeptide(L)'
;MSEGRYIQDEILGRDNHSLQKDWADHKALCKALHKIDDDPDAKKFLLYDLSKAPLPSSDFDLLNDLSLSQVDKLQIVILSSFKPSERDNVKVELVFNEPRCLACTRTDRLLRMETGDPSATLKSCPDCHLAFFCSDEHWNVVSHKHTSEPFKYGYDGLSQCAINRNIPADIQLASIKASDFRPGSVFKKIPKKIPFREKWEPLLDEPAWEAEFWKAMRVSAGGDRIHVDAILRAISEELSYPMTILYMLQKLNKGEEWTKDTLSIHLLGASLLKEATFGDVFEEILHHLPQVKTLKLLLCNPDLYQEFKEGDIVCNLCGDCESRGRKLLVAFAPEKYHEYVQKQKSKSGDGFRKPDLAIAFNSGMSSFSLTKSWTDTVEVLVHEKILTVFTSYSKLEAELDYAILRQEGADLLLGPQKNPWSSQVLSLETDKVAGYSSSNGWIAAAFIGQGRPDEISL
;
A
#
# COMPACT_ATOMS: atom_id res chain seq x y z
N MET A 1 -2.69 4.85 -11.88
CA MET A 1 -1.79 3.81 -12.46
C MET A 1 -1.37 4.09 -13.92
N SER A 2 -1.87 5.15 -14.58
CA SER A 2 -1.28 5.66 -15.83
C SER A 2 0.00 6.48 -15.61
N GLU A 3 0.21 7.03 -14.41
CA GLU A 3 1.37 7.88 -14.07
C GLU A 3 2.65 7.09 -13.77
N GLY A 4 2.54 5.86 -13.22
CA GLY A 4 3.71 5.02 -12.93
C GLY A 4 4.46 4.48 -14.15
N ARG A 5 3.83 4.50 -15.35
CA ARG A 5 4.50 4.08 -16.60
C ARG A 5 5.51 5.10 -17.12
N TYR A 6 5.34 6.38 -16.79
CA TYR A 6 6.26 7.43 -17.23
C TYR A 6 7.56 7.43 -16.41
N ILE A 7 7.44 7.02 -15.14
CA ILE A 7 8.51 7.17 -14.14
C ILE A 7 9.67 6.20 -14.39
N GLN A 8 9.44 4.98 -14.90
CA GLN A 8 10.53 3.99 -15.04
C GLN A 8 11.35 4.12 -16.33
N ASP A 9 10.75 4.50 -17.46
CA ASP A 9 11.49 4.65 -18.72
C ASP A 9 12.44 5.87 -18.68
N GLU A 10 12.10 6.92 -17.91
CA GLU A 10 13.00 8.06 -17.65
C GLU A 10 14.07 7.76 -16.58
N ILE A 11 13.74 7.03 -15.51
CA ILE A 11 14.71 6.67 -14.45
C ILE A 11 15.86 5.80 -14.97
N LEU A 12 15.65 5.02 -16.03
CA LEU A 12 16.69 4.18 -16.63
C LEU A 12 17.62 4.92 -17.61
N GLY A 13 17.42 6.22 -17.84
CA GLY A 13 18.42 7.11 -18.46
C GLY A 13 18.95 6.70 -19.83
N ARG A 14 18.14 6.04 -20.69
CA ARG A 14 18.63 5.53 -21.99
C ARG A 14 18.33 6.38 -23.22
N ASP A 15 17.58 7.49 -23.12
CA ASP A 15 17.32 8.35 -24.28
C ASP A 15 17.56 9.84 -23.99
N ASN A 16 18.77 10.33 -24.28
CA ASN A 16 19.06 11.77 -24.34
C ASN A 16 18.25 12.52 -25.42
N HIS A 17 17.50 11.80 -26.27
CA HIS A 17 16.65 12.38 -27.31
C HIS A 17 15.26 12.80 -26.83
N SER A 18 14.77 12.34 -25.67
CA SER A 18 13.48 12.78 -25.10
C SER A 18 13.59 14.14 -24.39
N LEU A 19 14.71 14.42 -23.72
CA LEU A 19 14.91 15.63 -22.90
C LEU A 19 14.80 16.96 -23.68
N GLN A 20 15.08 16.98 -24.99
CA GLN A 20 14.93 18.19 -25.80
C GLN A 20 13.47 18.49 -26.20
N LYS A 21 12.60 17.48 -26.30
CA LYS A 21 11.22 17.67 -26.78
C LYS A 21 10.35 18.44 -25.78
N ASP A 22 10.61 18.26 -24.49
CA ASP A 22 9.75 18.80 -23.42
C ASP A 22 10.47 19.85 -22.56
N TRP A 23 11.58 20.43 -23.05
CA TRP A 23 12.35 21.45 -22.32
C TRP A 23 11.49 22.60 -21.82
N ALA A 24 10.52 23.06 -22.64
CA ALA A 24 9.62 24.14 -22.25
C ALA A 24 8.85 23.81 -20.96
N ASP A 25 8.47 22.55 -20.76
CA ASP A 25 7.60 22.10 -19.68
C ASP A 25 8.34 21.91 -18.36
N HIS A 26 9.66 21.67 -18.38
CA HIS A 26 10.46 21.45 -17.17
C HIS A 26 11.59 22.47 -16.97
N LYS A 27 11.78 23.43 -17.88
CA LYS A 27 12.83 24.48 -17.80
C LYS A 27 12.84 25.24 -16.48
N ALA A 28 11.67 25.57 -15.95
CA ALA A 28 11.57 26.27 -14.66
C ALA A 28 12.14 25.41 -13.52
N LEU A 29 11.81 24.11 -13.52
CA LEU A 29 12.33 23.15 -12.54
C LEU A 29 13.85 23.01 -12.66
N CYS A 30 14.38 22.73 -13.85
CA CYS A 30 15.82 22.61 -14.06
C CYS A 30 16.59 23.87 -13.65
N LYS A 31 16.08 25.07 -13.96
CA LYS A 31 16.72 26.32 -13.52
C LYS A 31 16.77 26.47 -12.01
N ALA A 32 15.68 26.13 -11.32
CA ALA A 32 15.65 26.17 -9.87
C ALA A 32 16.63 25.17 -9.27
N LEU A 33 16.65 23.94 -9.79
CA LEU A 33 17.57 22.89 -9.37
C LEU A 33 19.04 23.28 -9.58
N HIS A 34 19.39 23.84 -10.74
CA HIS A 34 20.74 24.38 -10.96
C HIS A 34 21.10 25.49 -9.98
N LYS A 35 20.17 26.42 -9.74
CA LYS A 35 20.38 27.48 -8.74
C LYS A 35 20.65 26.91 -7.35
N ILE A 36 19.93 25.86 -6.96
CA ILE A 36 20.12 25.15 -5.69
C ILE A 36 21.49 24.46 -5.65
N ASP A 37 21.87 23.77 -6.73
CA ASP A 37 23.13 23.03 -6.82
C ASP A 37 24.35 23.98 -6.71
N ASP A 38 24.22 25.21 -7.24
CA ASP A 38 25.25 26.27 -7.21
C ASP A 38 25.20 27.16 -5.95
N ASP A 39 24.18 27.03 -5.09
CA ASP A 39 24.02 27.84 -3.88
C ASP A 39 24.82 27.23 -2.71
N PRO A 40 25.86 27.92 -2.18
CA PRO A 40 26.69 27.40 -1.09
C PRO A 40 25.92 27.12 0.21
N ASP A 41 24.90 27.93 0.51
CA ASP A 41 24.10 27.78 1.72
C ASP A 41 23.14 26.59 1.59
N ALA A 42 22.53 26.42 0.42
CA ALA A 42 21.71 25.25 0.10
C ALA A 42 22.55 23.96 0.16
N LYS A 43 23.75 23.97 -0.46
CA LYS A 43 24.70 22.85 -0.40
C LYS A 43 25.08 22.50 1.02
N LYS A 44 25.44 23.49 1.84
CA LYS A 44 25.78 23.27 3.26
C LYS A 44 24.59 22.71 4.04
N PHE A 45 23.37 23.19 3.77
CA PHE A 45 22.16 22.75 4.43
C PHE A 45 21.81 21.29 4.11
N LEU A 46 21.86 20.91 2.83
CA LEU A 46 21.60 19.54 2.36
C LEU A 46 22.66 18.57 2.90
N LEU A 47 23.95 18.89 2.76
CA LEU A 47 25.04 17.98 3.18
C LEU A 47 25.24 17.89 4.71
N TYR A 48 24.54 18.69 5.51
CA TYR A 48 24.79 18.82 6.94
C TYR A 48 24.67 17.48 7.70
N ASP A 49 23.61 16.70 7.52
CA ASP A 49 23.43 15.46 8.29
C ASP A 49 24.41 14.38 7.81
N LEU A 50 24.66 14.32 6.50
CA LEU A 50 25.59 13.37 5.89
C LEU A 50 27.03 13.56 6.40
N SER A 51 27.40 14.79 6.73
CA SER A 51 28.72 15.10 7.31
C SER A 51 28.90 14.66 8.77
N LYS A 52 27.79 14.42 9.48
CA LYS A 52 27.76 14.06 10.91
C LYS A 52 27.45 12.59 11.15
N ALA A 53 26.85 11.94 10.16
CA ALA A 53 26.47 10.54 10.25
C ALA A 53 27.71 9.62 10.17
N PRO A 54 27.69 8.47 10.85
CA PRO A 54 28.76 7.46 10.76
C PRO A 54 28.64 6.70 9.43
N LEU A 55 29.16 7.28 8.35
CA LEU A 55 29.08 6.74 6.99
C LEU A 55 30.47 6.27 6.51
N PRO A 56 30.55 5.21 5.69
CA PRO A 56 29.44 4.37 5.21
C PRO A 56 28.85 3.49 6.32
N SER A 57 27.57 3.13 6.20
CA SER A 57 26.86 2.25 7.15
C SER A 57 26.11 1.12 6.43
N SER A 58 25.89 0.00 7.13
CA SER A 58 24.97 -1.07 6.73
C SER A 58 23.68 -1.09 7.55
N ASP A 59 23.51 -0.11 8.45
CA ASP A 59 22.28 0.07 9.22
C ASP A 59 21.23 0.79 8.37
N PHE A 60 20.29 0.02 7.82
CA PHE A 60 19.24 0.54 6.94
C PHE A 60 18.21 1.39 7.68
N ASP A 61 18.00 1.20 8.99
CA ASP A 61 17.04 2.04 9.72
C ASP A 61 17.66 3.45 9.88
N LEU A 62 18.93 3.54 10.30
CA LEU A 62 19.68 4.81 10.32
C LEU A 62 19.71 5.50 8.93
N LEU A 63 19.99 4.74 7.87
CA LEU A 63 20.08 5.29 6.52
C LEU A 63 18.72 5.74 5.98
N ASN A 64 17.63 5.05 6.32
CA ASN A 64 16.29 5.49 5.95
C ASN A 64 15.91 6.78 6.68
N ASP A 65 16.23 6.92 7.97
CA ASP A 65 16.00 8.16 8.73
C ASP A 65 16.79 9.34 8.14
N LEU A 66 18.06 9.11 7.78
CA LEU A 66 18.87 10.10 7.08
C LEU A 66 18.27 10.45 5.72
N SER A 67 17.80 9.45 4.96
CA SER A 67 17.18 9.66 3.65
C SER A 67 15.92 10.51 3.74
N LEU A 68 15.04 10.23 4.70
CA LEU A 68 13.85 11.04 4.97
C LEU A 68 14.20 12.48 5.32
N SER A 69 15.18 12.67 6.22
CA SER A 69 15.65 14.01 6.58
C SER A 69 16.21 14.78 5.37
N GLN A 70 16.91 14.09 4.47
CA GLN A 70 17.39 14.68 3.21
C GLN A 70 16.25 15.08 2.28
N VAL A 71 15.20 14.26 2.17
CA VAL A 71 14.00 14.58 1.39
C VAL A 71 13.31 15.82 1.95
N ASP A 72 13.10 15.90 3.27
CA ASP A 72 12.48 17.05 3.91
C ASP A 72 13.26 18.35 3.65
N LYS A 73 14.59 18.29 3.77
CA LYS A 73 15.46 19.45 3.50
C LYS A 73 15.42 19.86 2.04
N LEU A 74 15.49 18.89 1.13
CA LEU A 74 15.40 19.14 -0.31
C LEU A 74 14.05 19.76 -0.66
N GLN A 75 12.96 19.26 -0.06
CA GLN A 75 11.63 19.81 -0.22
C GLN A 75 11.56 21.27 0.26
N ILE A 76 12.13 21.61 1.41
CA ILE A 76 12.19 23.01 1.91
C ILE A 76 12.92 23.92 0.91
N VAL A 77 14.08 23.49 0.42
CA VAL A 77 14.91 24.28 -0.51
C VAL A 77 14.24 24.43 -1.87
N ILE A 78 13.61 23.36 -2.38
CA ILE A 78 12.83 23.39 -3.61
C ILE A 78 11.63 24.31 -3.44
N LEU A 79 10.78 24.10 -2.44
CA LEU A 79 9.55 24.88 -2.26
C LEU A 79 9.80 26.36 -2.01
N SER A 80 10.92 26.71 -1.36
CA SER A 80 11.35 28.12 -1.21
C SER A 80 11.88 28.74 -2.51
N SER A 81 12.30 27.92 -3.47
CA SER A 81 12.78 28.35 -4.79
C SER A 81 11.66 28.54 -5.83
N PHE A 82 10.46 27.99 -5.60
CA PHE A 82 9.30 28.13 -6.50
C PHE A 82 8.23 29.07 -5.98
N LYS A 83 7.67 29.87 -6.88
CA LYS A 83 6.35 30.48 -6.63
C LYS A 83 5.27 29.39 -6.59
N PRO A 84 4.24 29.50 -5.74
CA PRO A 84 3.17 28.50 -5.68
C PRO A 84 2.53 28.16 -7.04
N SER A 85 2.42 29.14 -7.95
CA SER A 85 1.86 28.95 -9.30
C SER A 85 2.75 28.17 -10.27
N GLU A 86 4.01 27.95 -9.93
CA GLU A 86 5.02 27.26 -10.77
C GLU A 86 5.29 25.84 -10.26
N ARG A 87 4.58 25.40 -9.21
CA ARG A 87 4.77 24.10 -8.58
C ARG A 87 3.98 23.05 -9.34
N ASP A 88 4.69 22.28 -10.16
CA ASP A 88 4.21 21.03 -10.72
C ASP A 88 4.61 19.90 -9.75
N ASN A 89 3.64 19.45 -8.94
CA ASN A 89 3.90 18.47 -7.87
C ASN A 89 4.48 17.16 -8.42
N VAL A 90 4.05 16.72 -9.61
CA VAL A 90 4.53 15.48 -10.22
C VAL A 90 6.01 15.61 -10.56
N LYS A 91 6.42 16.73 -11.16
CA LYS A 91 7.82 16.97 -11.50
C LYS A 91 8.71 17.17 -10.27
N VAL A 92 8.17 17.79 -9.22
CA VAL A 92 8.87 17.92 -7.94
C VAL A 92 9.06 16.55 -7.28
N GLU A 93 8.06 15.67 -7.35
CA GLU A 93 8.14 14.30 -6.81
C GLU A 93 9.22 13.46 -7.50
N LEU A 94 9.43 13.63 -8.81
CA LEU A 94 10.54 12.98 -9.53
C LEU A 94 11.91 13.30 -8.92
N VAL A 95 12.10 14.52 -8.39
CA VAL A 95 13.35 14.91 -7.73
C VAL A 95 13.53 14.19 -6.40
N PHE A 96 12.45 13.95 -5.66
CA PHE A 96 12.49 13.20 -4.40
C PHE A 96 12.71 11.70 -4.63
N ASN A 97 12.43 11.22 -5.83
CA ASN A 97 12.60 9.82 -6.22
C ASN A 97 13.99 9.51 -6.81
N GLU A 98 14.95 10.43 -6.72
CA GLU A 98 16.34 10.20 -7.17
C GLU A 98 16.96 8.96 -6.51
N PRO A 99 17.65 8.08 -7.27
CA PRO A 99 18.40 6.96 -6.69
C PRO A 99 19.39 7.40 -5.61
N ARG A 100 19.56 6.57 -4.58
CA ARG A 100 20.43 6.85 -3.43
C ARG A 100 21.42 5.74 -3.19
N CYS A 101 22.63 6.09 -2.76
CA CYS A 101 23.61 5.11 -2.32
C CYS A 101 23.11 4.35 -1.09
N LEU A 102 23.07 3.02 -1.18
CA LEU A 102 22.67 2.10 -0.13
C LEU A 102 23.49 2.21 1.17
N ALA A 103 24.68 2.83 1.14
CA ALA A 103 25.57 2.92 2.29
C ALA A 103 25.68 4.33 2.88
N CYS A 104 25.22 5.37 2.15
CA CYS A 104 25.44 6.76 2.55
C CYS A 104 24.34 7.75 2.14
N THR A 105 23.23 7.25 1.56
CA THR A 105 22.03 7.98 1.11
C THR A 105 22.23 9.07 0.05
N ARG A 106 23.48 9.37 -0.35
CA ARG A 106 23.77 10.36 -1.40
C ARG A 106 23.10 9.99 -2.72
N THR A 107 22.49 10.99 -3.35
CA THR A 107 22.06 10.91 -4.75
C THR A 107 23.17 11.36 -5.69
N ASP A 108 22.99 11.11 -6.98
CA ASP A 108 23.80 11.67 -8.06
C ASP A 108 24.01 13.19 -7.91
N ARG A 109 22.95 13.93 -7.58
CA ARG A 109 23.02 15.37 -7.36
C ARG A 109 23.95 15.71 -6.20
N LEU A 110 23.76 15.06 -5.04
CA LEU A 110 24.58 15.34 -3.86
C LEU A 110 26.06 15.01 -4.10
N LEU A 111 26.36 13.95 -4.86
CA LEU A 111 27.72 13.61 -5.28
C LEU A 111 28.35 14.72 -6.14
N ARG A 112 27.62 15.22 -7.14
CA ARG A 112 28.09 16.34 -7.99
C ARG A 112 28.29 17.61 -7.18
N MET A 113 27.35 17.93 -6.28
CA MET A 113 27.46 19.09 -5.39
C MET A 113 28.72 18.97 -4.53
N GLU A 114 28.95 17.83 -3.88
CA GLU A 114 30.08 17.62 -2.96
C GLU A 114 31.44 17.66 -3.68
N THR A 115 31.56 16.95 -4.81
CA THR A 115 32.83 16.76 -5.53
C THR A 115 33.15 17.88 -6.53
N GLY A 116 32.14 18.60 -7.02
CA GLY A 116 32.27 19.53 -8.13
C GLY A 116 32.45 18.86 -9.49
N ASP A 117 32.37 17.52 -9.57
CA ASP A 117 32.50 16.76 -10.81
C ASP A 117 31.11 16.49 -11.42
N PRO A 118 30.77 17.07 -12.58
CA PRO A 118 29.47 16.86 -13.23
C PRO A 118 29.26 15.42 -13.72
N SER A 119 30.31 14.60 -13.81
CA SER A 119 30.23 13.19 -14.21
C SER A 119 30.02 12.23 -13.04
N ALA A 120 30.03 12.73 -11.79
CA ALA A 120 29.78 11.91 -10.61
C ALA A 120 28.35 11.33 -10.65
N THR A 121 28.28 10.00 -10.61
CA THR A 121 27.03 9.23 -10.70
C THR A 121 27.13 7.95 -9.87
N LEU A 122 25.99 7.46 -9.41
CA LEU A 122 25.83 6.20 -8.73
C LEU A 122 25.99 5.02 -9.71
N LYS A 123 26.66 3.98 -9.24
CA LYS A 123 26.66 2.66 -9.89
C LYS A 123 25.44 1.88 -9.42
N SER A 124 24.88 1.03 -10.26
CA SER A 124 23.77 0.15 -9.89
C SER A 124 24.26 -1.26 -9.55
N CYS A 125 23.51 -1.96 -8.71
CA CYS A 125 23.68 -3.37 -8.42
C CYS A 125 23.61 -4.16 -9.74
N PRO A 126 24.59 -5.04 -10.04
CA PRO A 126 24.65 -5.74 -11.32
C PRO A 126 23.53 -6.77 -11.50
N ASP A 127 22.90 -7.23 -10.42
CA ASP A 127 21.87 -8.26 -10.46
C ASP A 127 20.45 -7.70 -10.58
N CYS A 128 20.10 -6.71 -9.73
CA CYS A 128 18.74 -6.20 -9.65
C CYS A 128 18.56 -4.84 -10.34
N HIS A 129 19.64 -4.08 -10.57
CA HIS A 129 19.63 -2.72 -11.12
C HIS A 129 18.74 -1.67 -10.41
N LEU A 130 18.13 -2.02 -9.27
CA LEU A 130 17.27 -1.16 -8.46
C LEU A 130 17.88 -0.80 -7.10
N ALA A 131 19.16 -1.09 -6.92
CA ALA A 131 19.95 -0.70 -5.76
C ALA A 131 21.21 0.00 -6.26
N PHE A 132 21.68 1.00 -5.53
CA PHE A 132 22.70 1.91 -6.02
C PHE A 132 23.80 2.16 -4.99
N PHE A 133 25.01 2.47 -5.46
CA PHE A 133 26.17 2.77 -4.61
C PHE A 133 27.13 3.74 -5.30
N CYS A 134 27.79 4.61 -4.54
CA CYS A 134 28.69 5.63 -5.11
C CYS A 134 30.15 5.20 -5.24
N SER A 135 30.58 4.13 -4.54
CA SER A 135 31.95 3.62 -4.58
C SER A 135 32.01 2.14 -4.24
N ASP A 136 33.09 1.47 -4.62
CA ASP A 136 33.28 0.04 -4.33
C ASP A 136 33.44 -0.21 -2.82
N GLU A 137 34.01 0.76 -2.09
CA GLU A 137 34.05 0.76 -0.62
C GLU A 137 32.64 0.73 -0.02
N HIS A 138 31.74 1.58 -0.51
CA HIS A 138 30.35 1.61 -0.04
C HIS A 138 29.60 0.33 -0.41
N TRP A 139 29.85 -0.23 -1.59
CA TRP A 139 29.27 -1.52 -1.97
C TRP A 139 29.74 -2.66 -1.07
N ASN A 140 31.02 -2.71 -0.72
CA ASN A 140 31.57 -3.73 0.17
C ASN A 140 30.89 -3.74 1.55
N VAL A 141 30.45 -2.57 2.04
CA VAL A 141 29.74 -2.42 3.33
C VAL A 141 28.33 -3.05 3.29
N VAL A 142 27.62 -2.93 2.16
CA VAL A 142 26.18 -3.25 2.08
C VAL A 142 25.84 -4.46 1.22
N SER A 143 26.76 -4.92 0.37
CA SER A 143 26.52 -5.97 -0.63
C SER A 143 26.02 -7.27 -0.02
N HIS A 144 26.61 -7.75 1.06
CA HIS A 144 26.16 -8.98 1.74
C HIS A 144 24.71 -8.85 2.23
N LYS A 145 24.41 -7.76 2.96
CA LYS A 145 23.07 -7.49 3.47
C LYS A 145 22.03 -7.32 2.37
N HIS A 146 22.40 -6.66 1.27
CA HIS A 146 21.53 -6.48 0.11
C HIS A 146 21.27 -7.80 -0.65
N THR A 147 22.31 -8.59 -0.90
CA THR A 147 22.25 -9.76 -1.80
C THR A 147 21.83 -11.05 -1.11
N SER A 148 22.19 -11.22 0.17
CA SER A 148 22.19 -12.53 0.82
C SER A 148 21.34 -12.59 2.08
N GLU A 149 21.24 -11.51 2.87
CA GLU A 149 20.45 -11.52 4.10
C GLU A 149 18.94 -11.36 3.81
N PRO A 150 18.06 -12.15 4.46
CA PRO A 150 16.62 -11.95 4.40
C PRO A 150 16.23 -10.52 4.80
N PHE A 151 15.45 -9.85 3.96
CA PHE A 151 14.99 -8.51 4.28
C PHE A 151 13.82 -8.57 5.25
N LYS A 152 13.94 -7.86 6.39
CA LYS A 152 12.94 -7.85 7.49
C LYS A 152 11.51 -7.54 7.02
N TYR A 153 11.36 -6.65 6.04
CA TYR A 153 10.05 -6.25 5.52
C TYR A 153 9.68 -6.98 4.21
N GLY A 154 10.51 -7.92 3.75
CA GLY A 154 10.26 -8.76 2.59
C GLY A 154 9.32 -9.93 2.87
N TYR A 155 9.09 -10.77 1.86
CA TYR A 155 8.37 -12.04 1.98
C TYR A 155 9.33 -13.22 1.71
N ASP A 156 8.93 -14.42 2.14
CA ASP A 156 9.59 -15.72 1.87
C ASP A 156 11.11 -15.75 2.17
N GLY A 157 11.55 -14.95 3.15
CA GLY A 157 12.96 -14.84 3.53
C GLY A 157 13.87 -14.27 2.44
N LEU A 158 13.31 -13.61 1.42
CA LEU A 158 14.07 -13.06 0.31
C LEU A 158 14.94 -11.88 0.74
N SER A 159 16.13 -11.78 0.13
CA SER A 159 16.98 -10.60 0.26
C SER A 159 16.42 -9.41 -0.51
N GLN A 160 16.89 -8.20 -0.18
CA GLN A 160 16.49 -6.97 -0.88
C GLN A 160 16.75 -7.08 -2.39
N CYS A 161 17.89 -7.66 -2.79
CA CYS A 161 18.23 -7.91 -4.19
C CYS A 161 17.23 -8.84 -4.88
N ALA A 162 16.85 -9.95 -4.22
CA ALA A 162 15.90 -10.90 -4.77
C ALA A 162 14.51 -10.27 -4.95
N ILE A 163 14.05 -9.48 -3.97
CA ILE A 163 12.80 -8.71 -4.07
C ILE A 163 12.87 -7.73 -5.24
N ASN A 164 13.95 -6.95 -5.34
CA ASN A 164 14.12 -5.99 -6.43
C ASN A 164 14.07 -6.64 -7.81
N ARG A 165 14.58 -7.87 -7.98
CA ARG A 165 14.47 -8.60 -9.25
C ARG A 165 13.04 -9.01 -9.62
N ASN A 166 12.14 -9.12 -8.64
CA ASN A 166 10.74 -9.45 -8.87
C ASN A 166 9.92 -8.25 -9.37
N ILE A 167 10.29 -7.03 -8.96
CA ILE A 167 9.53 -5.80 -9.26
C ILE A 167 9.31 -5.59 -10.78
N PRO A 168 10.32 -5.67 -11.66
CA PRO A 168 10.10 -5.49 -13.09
C PRO A 168 9.10 -6.49 -13.69
N ALA A 169 9.14 -7.75 -13.23
CA ALA A 169 8.20 -8.78 -13.69
C ALA A 169 6.76 -8.48 -13.23
N ASP A 170 6.60 -7.99 -12.01
CA ASP A 170 5.29 -7.62 -11.45
C ASP A 170 4.70 -6.41 -12.19
N ILE A 171 5.53 -5.40 -12.49
CA ILE A 171 5.13 -4.22 -13.27
C ILE A 171 4.75 -4.61 -14.70
N GLN A 172 5.55 -5.47 -15.35
CA GLN A 172 5.25 -5.96 -16.69
C GLN A 172 3.91 -6.72 -16.70
N LEU A 173 3.68 -7.58 -15.71
CA LEU A 173 2.43 -8.31 -15.57
C LEU A 173 1.24 -7.38 -15.34
N ALA A 174 1.36 -6.40 -14.45
CA ALA A 174 0.32 -5.39 -14.22
C ALA A 174 0.00 -4.59 -15.49
N SER A 175 1.02 -4.25 -16.29
CA SER A 175 0.86 -3.56 -17.58
C SER A 175 0.10 -4.42 -18.60
N ILE A 176 0.40 -5.73 -18.65
CA ILE A 176 -0.32 -6.69 -19.48
C ILE A 176 -1.78 -6.80 -19.02
N LYS A 177 -2.04 -6.94 -17.71
CA LYS A 177 -3.41 -7.02 -17.16
C LYS A 177 -4.22 -5.77 -17.50
N ALA A 178 -3.62 -4.59 -17.34
CA ALA A 178 -4.27 -3.32 -17.64
C ALA A 178 -4.54 -3.09 -19.15
N SER A 179 -3.87 -3.82 -20.05
CA SER A 179 -4.10 -3.72 -21.50
C SER A 179 -5.05 -4.80 -22.05
N ASP A 180 -5.31 -5.87 -21.30
CA ASP A 180 -6.19 -6.97 -21.73
C ASP A 180 -7.64 -6.80 -21.24
N PHE A 181 -8.40 -5.96 -21.93
CA PHE A 181 -9.83 -5.73 -21.64
C PHE A 181 -10.76 -6.87 -22.09
N ARG A 182 -10.25 -7.90 -22.79
CA ARG A 182 -11.09 -8.92 -23.42
C ARG A 182 -11.88 -9.72 -22.37
N PRO A 183 -13.19 -9.95 -22.57
CA PRO A 183 -13.96 -10.87 -21.75
C PRO A 183 -13.33 -12.27 -21.77
N GLY A 184 -13.01 -12.83 -20.59
CA GLY A 184 -12.42 -14.16 -20.48
C GLY A 184 -10.90 -14.23 -20.66
N SER A 185 -10.18 -13.10 -20.55
CA SER A 185 -8.71 -13.13 -20.50
C SER A 185 -8.21 -14.05 -19.39
N VAL A 186 -7.03 -14.64 -19.61
CA VAL A 186 -6.38 -15.57 -18.66
C VAL A 186 -6.23 -14.94 -17.27
N PHE A 187 -6.11 -13.61 -17.21
CA PHE A 187 -5.95 -12.84 -15.98
C PHE A 187 -7.26 -12.42 -15.31
N LYS A 188 -8.42 -12.51 -15.99
CA LYS A 188 -9.74 -12.19 -15.41
C LYS A 188 -10.31 -13.30 -14.54
N LYS A 189 -9.68 -14.47 -14.54
CA LYS A 189 -10.10 -15.62 -13.73
C LYS A 189 -8.90 -16.02 -12.87
N ILE A 190 -8.73 -15.35 -11.72
CA ILE A 190 -8.06 -15.98 -10.55
C ILE A 190 -8.60 -17.41 -10.48
N PRO A 191 -7.78 -18.43 -10.14
CA PRO A 191 -8.30 -19.79 -10.07
C PRO A 191 -9.50 -19.83 -9.13
N LYS A 192 -10.71 -19.93 -9.70
CA LYS A 192 -11.99 -20.21 -9.01
C LYS A 192 -12.00 -21.64 -8.41
N LYS A 193 -10.84 -22.12 -8.00
CA LYS A 193 -10.53 -23.51 -7.68
C LYS A 193 -9.86 -23.62 -6.32
N ILE A 194 -9.90 -22.59 -5.47
CA ILE A 194 -9.61 -22.81 -4.06
C ILE A 194 -10.74 -23.69 -3.54
N PRO A 195 -10.43 -24.92 -3.09
CA PRO A 195 -11.47 -25.85 -2.68
C PRO A 195 -12.25 -25.26 -1.51
N PHE A 196 -13.57 -25.37 -1.59
CA PHE A 196 -14.46 -25.03 -0.50
C PHE A 196 -14.04 -25.76 0.80
N ARG A 197 -13.94 -25.02 1.91
CA ARG A 197 -13.69 -25.63 3.22
C ARG A 197 -14.98 -26.14 3.84
N GLU A 198 -15.01 -27.39 4.26
CA GLU A 198 -16.17 -27.98 4.93
C GLU A 198 -16.43 -27.39 6.32
N LYS A 199 -15.37 -26.92 6.98
CA LYS A 199 -15.38 -26.25 8.28
C LYS A 199 -14.41 -25.08 8.28
N TRP A 200 -14.60 -24.13 9.19
CA TRP A 200 -13.62 -23.08 9.42
C TRP A 200 -12.29 -23.69 9.88
N GLU A 201 -11.21 -23.18 9.32
CA GLU A 201 -9.85 -23.54 9.67
C GLU A 201 -9.08 -22.24 9.90
N PRO A 202 -8.51 -22.06 11.11
CA PRO A 202 -7.80 -20.83 11.43
C PRO A 202 -6.64 -20.55 10.47
N LEU A 203 -6.55 -19.30 10.04
CA LEU A 203 -5.45 -18.73 9.27
C LEU A 203 -4.17 -18.65 10.11
N LEU A 204 -3.03 -18.85 9.46
CA LEU A 204 -1.69 -18.78 10.05
C LEU A 204 -1.22 -17.33 10.28
N ASP A 205 -0.30 -17.17 11.23
CA ASP A 205 0.30 -15.88 11.63
C ASP A 205 1.59 -15.53 10.86
N GLU A 206 2.12 -16.47 10.07
CA GLU A 206 3.39 -16.39 9.33
C GLU A 206 3.13 -16.60 7.81
N PRO A 207 4.03 -16.18 6.89
CA PRO A 207 3.75 -16.01 5.46
C PRO A 207 2.90 -17.14 4.88
N ALA A 208 1.61 -16.82 4.72
CA ALA A 208 0.57 -17.83 4.61
C ALA A 208 0.25 -18.16 3.15
N TRP A 209 0.66 -17.31 2.20
CA TRP A 209 0.38 -17.49 0.78
C TRP A 209 0.87 -18.83 0.23
N GLU A 210 2.10 -19.23 0.57
CA GLU A 210 2.65 -20.48 0.03
C GLU A 210 1.92 -21.72 0.56
N ALA A 211 1.67 -21.76 1.86
CA ALA A 211 0.98 -22.86 2.53
C ALA A 211 -0.47 -22.99 2.07
N GLU A 212 -1.16 -21.86 1.88
CA GLU A 212 -2.61 -21.80 1.72
C GLU A 212 -3.03 -21.80 0.25
N PHE A 213 -2.27 -21.13 -0.62
CA PHE A 213 -2.66 -20.92 -2.01
C PHE A 213 -1.65 -21.50 -3.02
N TRP A 214 -0.34 -21.26 -2.85
CA TRP A 214 0.62 -21.51 -3.94
C TRP A 214 0.74 -22.97 -4.31
N LYS A 215 0.65 -23.89 -3.35
CA LYS A 215 0.69 -25.33 -3.66
C LYS A 215 -0.44 -25.75 -4.62
N ALA A 216 -1.68 -25.35 -4.33
CA ALA A 216 -2.84 -25.69 -5.16
C ALA A 216 -2.78 -24.98 -6.53
N MET A 217 -2.30 -23.74 -6.55
CA MET A 217 -2.20 -22.95 -7.78
C MET A 217 -1.09 -23.44 -8.70
N ARG A 218 0.10 -23.80 -8.19
CA ARG A 218 1.20 -24.37 -8.97
C ARG A 218 0.79 -25.67 -9.65
N VAL A 219 0.04 -26.53 -8.96
CA VAL A 219 -0.54 -27.76 -9.53
C VAL A 219 -1.52 -27.42 -10.66
N SER A 220 -2.40 -26.44 -10.44
CA SER A 220 -3.40 -26.02 -11.43
C SER A 220 -2.81 -25.34 -12.67
N ALA A 221 -1.65 -24.69 -12.53
CA ALA A 221 -0.95 -24.00 -13.62
C ALA A 221 -0.13 -24.95 -14.53
N GLY A 222 -0.03 -26.25 -14.19
CA GLY A 222 0.65 -27.24 -15.02
C GLY A 222 2.18 -27.26 -14.87
N GLY A 223 2.72 -26.98 -13.68
CA GLY A 223 4.15 -27.09 -13.36
C GLY A 223 4.99 -25.86 -13.72
N ASP A 224 6.32 -26.04 -13.85
CA ASP A 224 7.41 -25.04 -14.06
C ASP A 224 7.31 -24.23 -15.37
N ARG A 225 6.12 -23.75 -15.74
CA ARG A 225 5.99 -22.76 -16.79
C ARG A 225 6.54 -21.44 -16.27
N ILE A 226 7.35 -20.81 -17.11
CA ILE A 226 8.03 -19.56 -16.79
C ILE A 226 6.96 -18.49 -16.45
N HIS A 227 7.18 -17.77 -15.33
CA HIS A 227 6.34 -16.70 -14.75
C HIS A 227 5.21 -17.07 -13.77
N VAL A 228 5.14 -18.30 -13.25
CA VAL A 228 4.14 -18.62 -12.20
C VAL A 228 4.28 -17.69 -10.99
N ASP A 229 5.49 -17.41 -10.52
CA ASP A 229 5.66 -16.62 -9.28
C ASP A 229 5.15 -15.18 -9.40
N ALA A 230 5.30 -14.50 -10.55
CA ALA A 230 4.74 -13.16 -10.76
C ALA A 230 3.21 -13.20 -10.76
N ILE A 231 2.60 -14.25 -11.33
CA ILE A 231 1.15 -14.46 -11.30
C ILE A 231 0.68 -14.70 -9.86
N LEU A 232 1.39 -15.52 -9.10
CA LEU A 232 1.07 -15.78 -7.69
C LEU A 232 1.12 -14.46 -6.88
N ARG A 233 2.20 -13.67 -7.01
CA ARG A 233 2.26 -12.36 -6.37
C ARG A 233 1.11 -11.44 -6.78
N ALA A 234 0.79 -11.37 -8.08
CA ALA A 234 -0.34 -10.58 -8.55
C ALA A 234 -1.70 -11.07 -8.00
N ILE A 235 -1.85 -12.36 -7.70
CA ILE A 235 -3.04 -12.90 -7.03
C ILE A 235 -3.07 -12.48 -5.56
N SER A 236 -1.92 -12.46 -4.88
CA SER A 236 -1.84 -12.00 -3.47
C SER A 236 -2.26 -10.55 -3.32
N GLU A 237 -2.05 -9.69 -4.34
CA GLU A 237 -2.56 -8.31 -4.35
C GLU A 237 -4.08 -8.27 -4.20
N GLU A 238 -4.79 -9.06 -5.02
CA GLU A 238 -6.25 -9.12 -5.05
C GLU A 238 -6.83 -9.84 -3.83
N LEU A 239 -6.22 -10.95 -3.41
CA LEU A 239 -6.67 -11.72 -2.26
C LEU A 239 -6.29 -11.08 -0.91
N SER A 240 -5.35 -10.13 -0.88
CA SER A 240 -4.97 -9.48 0.38
C SER A 240 -6.17 -8.86 1.09
N TYR A 241 -7.17 -8.39 0.36
CA TYR A 241 -8.40 -7.78 0.90
C TYR A 241 -9.27 -8.77 1.69
N PRO A 242 -9.84 -9.83 1.07
CA PRO A 242 -10.66 -10.80 1.79
C PRO A 242 -9.86 -11.54 2.88
N MET A 243 -8.59 -11.84 2.62
CA MET A 243 -7.76 -12.56 3.60
C MET A 243 -7.45 -11.70 4.83
N THR A 244 -7.22 -10.40 4.66
CA THR A 244 -7.09 -9.47 5.80
C THR A 244 -8.38 -9.41 6.61
N ILE A 245 -9.55 -9.37 5.98
CA ILE A 245 -10.83 -9.40 6.70
C ILE A 245 -10.96 -10.67 7.54
N LEU A 246 -10.73 -11.85 6.94
CA LEU A 246 -10.80 -13.13 7.64
C LEU A 246 -9.81 -13.20 8.80
N TYR A 247 -8.57 -12.79 8.57
CA TYR A 247 -7.52 -12.78 9.59
C TYR A 247 -7.90 -11.89 10.77
N MET A 248 -8.43 -10.70 10.50
CA MET A 248 -8.81 -9.78 11.57
C MET A 248 -10.08 -10.22 12.29
N LEU A 249 -11.08 -10.79 11.60
CA LEU A 249 -12.23 -11.41 12.25
C LEU A 249 -11.80 -12.55 13.19
N GLN A 250 -10.87 -13.40 12.75
CA GLN A 250 -10.27 -14.44 13.60
C GLN A 250 -9.57 -13.86 14.83
N LYS A 251 -8.75 -12.83 14.65
CA LYS A 251 -7.94 -12.25 15.74
C LYS A 251 -8.78 -11.49 16.77
N LEU A 252 -9.87 -10.86 16.34
CA LEU A 252 -10.65 -9.96 17.16
C LEU A 252 -11.86 -10.63 17.84
N ASN A 253 -12.24 -11.83 17.39
CA ASN A 253 -13.33 -12.60 17.99
C ASN A 253 -12.80 -13.77 18.82
N LYS A 254 -13.52 -14.12 19.88
CA LYS A 254 -13.24 -15.34 20.66
C LYS A 254 -14.08 -16.49 20.09
N GLY A 255 -13.42 -17.57 19.67
CA GLY A 255 -14.08 -18.74 19.11
C GLY A 255 -14.66 -18.50 17.71
N GLU A 256 -15.66 -19.31 17.32
CA GLU A 256 -16.24 -19.34 15.97
C GLU A 256 -17.62 -18.68 15.89
N GLU A 257 -18.10 -18.03 16.96
CA GLU A 257 -19.46 -17.45 17.00
C GLU A 257 -19.69 -16.34 15.95
N TRP A 258 -18.62 -15.74 15.44
CA TRP A 258 -18.67 -14.73 14.39
C TRP A 258 -18.98 -15.32 13.00
N THR A 259 -18.89 -16.64 12.82
CA THR A 259 -19.20 -17.32 11.54
C THR A 259 -20.70 -17.56 11.38
N LYS A 260 -21.50 -16.50 11.37
CA LYS A 260 -22.97 -16.56 11.28
C LYS A 260 -23.50 -16.65 9.85
N ASP A 261 -24.80 -16.93 9.71
CA ASP A 261 -25.50 -17.05 8.42
C ASP A 261 -25.37 -15.81 7.51
N THR A 262 -25.30 -14.61 8.09
CA THR A 262 -25.11 -13.35 7.34
C THR A 262 -24.00 -12.52 7.95
N LEU A 263 -22.95 -12.27 7.17
CA LEU A 263 -21.81 -11.44 7.55
C LEU A 263 -21.90 -10.08 6.83
N SER A 264 -21.79 -8.98 7.58
CA SER A 264 -21.88 -7.62 7.05
C SER A 264 -20.58 -6.86 7.27
N ILE A 265 -19.92 -6.47 6.18
CA ILE A 265 -18.62 -5.77 6.21
C ILE A 265 -18.78 -4.41 5.53
N HIS A 266 -18.33 -3.34 6.20
CA HIS A 266 -18.29 -2.00 5.62
C HIS A 266 -16.86 -1.65 5.22
N LEU A 267 -16.63 -1.37 3.94
CA LEU A 267 -15.35 -0.94 3.38
C LEU A 267 -15.32 0.58 3.33
N LEU A 268 -14.47 1.17 4.17
CA LEU A 268 -14.35 2.62 4.33
C LEU A 268 -13.26 3.16 3.40
N GLY A 269 -13.55 4.26 2.70
CA GLY A 269 -12.61 4.84 1.73
C GLY A 269 -12.40 3.95 0.50
N ALA A 270 -13.38 3.10 0.16
CA ALA A 270 -13.29 2.14 -0.94
C ALA A 270 -12.95 2.84 -2.27
N SER A 271 -11.91 2.37 -2.96
CA SER A 271 -11.49 2.87 -4.27
C SER A 271 -12.23 2.15 -5.39
N LEU A 272 -12.61 2.93 -6.42
CA LEU A 272 -13.18 2.39 -7.65
C LEU A 272 -12.26 1.37 -8.31
N LEU A 273 -10.97 1.70 -8.42
CA LEU A 273 -9.96 0.91 -9.13
C LEU A 273 -9.49 -0.32 -8.35
N LYS A 274 -9.87 -0.45 -7.08
CA LYS A 274 -9.51 -1.56 -6.20
C LYS A 274 -10.77 -2.25 -5.72
N GLU A 275 -11.27 -1.90 -4.54
CA GLU A 275 -12.31 -2.65 -3.83
C GLU A 275 -13.61 -2.78 -4.64
N ALA A 276 -13.99 -1.76 -5.43
CA ALA A 276 -15.19 -1.84 -6.28
C ALA A 276 -14.99 -2.72 -7.52
N THR A 277 -13.83 -2.61 -8.17
CA THR A 277 -13.50 -3.41 -9.37
C THR A 277 -13.30 -4.88 -9.02
N PHE A 278 -12.78 -5.17 -7.82
CA PHE A 278 -12.50 -6.51 -7.32
C PHE A 278 -13.64 -7.08 -6.46
N GLY A 279 -14.88 -6.62 -6.61
CA GLY A 279 -15.99 -7.05 -5.75
C GLY A 279 -16.17 -8.58 -5.68
N ASP A 280 -15.88 -9.28 -6.77
CA ASP A 280 -15.93 -10.74 -6.88
C ASP A 280 -14.83 -11.47 -6.11
N VAL A 281 -13.68 -10.83 -5.81
CA VAL A 281 -12.61 -11.48 -5.01
C VAL A 281 -13.05 -11.72 -3.56
N PHE A 282 -14.03 -10.96 -3.08
CA PHE A 282 -14.62 -11.16 -1.75
C PHE A 282 -15.47 -12.44 -1.65
N GLU A 283 -15.78 -13.10 -2.77
CA GLU A 283 -16.31 -14.47 -2.74
C GLU A 283 -15.40 -15.41 -1.93
N GLU A 284 -14.10 -15.12 -1.85
CA GLU A 284 -13.15 -15.94 -1.09
C GLU A 284 -13.50 -16.05 0.40
N ILE A 285 -14.13 -15.02 0.98
CA ILE A 285 -14.65 -15.08 2.35
C ILE A 285 -15.68 -16.20 2.50
N LEU A 286 -16.54 -16.42 1.48
CA LEU A 286 -17.52 -17.50 1.47
C LEU A 286 -16.81 -18.85 1.39
N HIS A 287 -15.75 -19.01 0.60
CA HIS A 287 -15.00 -20.28 0.50
C HIS A 287 -14.38 -20.71 1.82
N HIS A 288 -13.96 -19.76 2.64
CA HIS A 288 -13.39 -20.00 3.97
C HIS A 288 -14.44 -20.16 5.08
N LEU A 289 -15.62 -19.55 4.94
CA LEU A 289 -16.67 -19.56 5.96
C LEU A 289 -17.87 -20.42 5.54
N PRO A 290 -17.86 -21.73 5.84
CA PRO A 290 -18.94 -22.64 5.44
C PRO A 290 -20.33 -22.28 6.00
N GLN A 291 -20.36 -21.60 7.14
CA GLN A 291 -21.60 -21.19 7.81
C GLN A 291 -22.21 -19.91 7.21
N VAL A 292 -21.42 -19.07 6.52
CA VAL A 292 -21.91 -17.82 5.93
C VAL A 292 -22.67 -18.12 4.64
N LYS A 293 -23.97 -17.78 4.62
CA LYS A 293 -24.84 -17.92 3.45
C LYS A 293 -24.94 -16.61 2.66
N THR A 294 -24.88 -15.48 3.35
CA THR A 294 -24.95 -14.16 2.73
C THR A 294 -23.81 -13.28 3.23
N LEU A 295 -22.96 -12.84 2.31
CA LEU A 295 -21.97 -11.79 2.56
C LEU A 295 -22.53 -10.47 2.04
N LYS A 296 -22.59 -9.45 2.91
CA LYS A 296 -22.98 -8.08 2.55
C LYS A 296 -21.77 -7.17 2.65
N LEU A 297 -21.45 -6.49 1.56
CA LEU A 297 -20.40 -5.48 1.50
C LEU A 297 -21.06 -4.12 1.30
N LEU A 298 -20.69 -3.14 2.10
CA LEU A 298 -21.00 -1.73 1.85
C LEU A 298 -19.70 -1.01 1.51
N LEU A 299 -19.60 -0.47 0.30
CA LEU A 299 -18.45 0.33 -0.14
C LEU A 299 -18.80 1.81 0.05
N CYS A 300 -18.05 2.48 0.93
CA CYS A 300 -18.30 3.87 1.30
C CYS A 300 -17.14 4.77 0.89
N ASN A 301 -17.35 5.64 -0.09
CA ASN A 301 -16.39 6.67 -0.52
C ASN A 301 -17.10 7.71 -1.40
N PRO A 302 -16.95 9.03 -1.14
CA PRO A 302 -17.46 10.09 -2.02
C PRO A 302 -17.12 9.93 -3.50
N ASP A 303 -15.95 9.36 -3.82
CA ASP A 303 -15.49 9.22 -5.21
C ASP A 303 -16.27 8.18 -6.03
N LEU A 304 -17.15 7.40 -5.40
CA LEU A 304 -17.98 6.38 -6.08
C LEU A 304 -19.18 6.98 -6.84
N TYR A 305 -19.50 8.26 -6.62
CA TYR A 305 -20.72 8.92 -7.13
C TYR A 305 -20.86 8.88 -8.67
N GLN A 306 -19.75 8.72 -9.39
CA GLN A 306 -19.75 8.81 -10.85
C GLN A 306 -20.22 7.53 -11.55
N GLU A 307 -20.16 6.36 -10.90
CA GLU A 307 -20.37 5.08 -11.58
C GLU A 307 -21.49 4.21 -10.99
N PHE A 308 -21.85 4.41 -9.72
CA PHE A 308 -22.81 3.52 -9.04
C PHE A 308 -23.97 4.29 -8.40
N LYS A 309 -25.19 3.73 -8.54
CA LYS A 309 -26.38 4.21 -7.83
C LYS A 309 -26.52 3.48 -6.50
N GLU A 310 -27.16 4.13 -5.52
CA GLU A 310 -27.54 3.47 -4.27
C GLU A 310 -28.41 2.23 -4.55
N GLY A 311 -28.01 1.09 -3.97
CA GLY A 311 -28.74 -0.18 -4.08
C GLY A 311 -27.82 -1.39 -3.94
N ASP A 312 -28.42 -2.53 -3.60
CA ASP A 312 -27.72 -3.81 -3.49
C ASP A 312 -27.57 -4.43 -4.89
N ILE A 313 -26.32 -4.68 -5.30
CA ILE A 313 -25.98 -5.48 -6.48
C ILE A 313 -25.74 -6.91 -6.02
N VAL A 314 -26.45 -7.87 -6.61
CA VAL A 314 -26.15 -9.30 -6.43
C VAL A 314 -25.01 -9.67 -7.37
N CYS A 315 -23.85 -10.02 -6.81
CA CYS A 315 -22.70 -10.44 -7.60
C CYS A 315 -22.87 -11.89 -8.09
N ASN A 316 -22.31 -12.16 -9.28
CA ASN A 316 -22.21 -13.53 -9.80
C ASN A 316 -21.16 -14.29 -8.99
N LEU A 317 -21.52 -15.48 -8.50
CA LEU A 317 -20.63 -16.33 -7.72
C LEU A 317 -20.09 -17.48 -8.59
N CYS A 318 -19.19 -18.29 -8.03
CA CYS A 318 -18.82 -19.56 -8.63
C CYS A 318 -19.98 -20.58 -8.51
N GLY A 319 -19.95 -21.60 -9.37
CA GLY A 319 -21.02 -22.61 -9.40
C GLY A 319 -21.21 -23.36 -8.08
N ASP A 320 -20.15 -23.53 -7.29
CA ASP A 320 -20.23 -24.17 -5.98
C ASP A 320 -20.99 -23.29 -4.97
N CYS A 321 -20.68 -21.99 -4.90
CA CYS A 321 -21.39 -21.03 -4.07
C CYS A 321 -22.86 -20.86 -4.49
N GLU A 322 -23.13 -20.79 -5.79
CA GLU A 322 -24.50 -20.70 -6.33
C GLU A 322 -25.32 -21.95 -5.99
N SER A 323 -24.76 -23.16 -6.18
CA SER A 323 -25.44 -24.42 -5.88
C SER A 323 -25.79 -24.59 -4.39
N ARG A 324 -25.02 -23.94 -3.51
CA ARG A 324 -25.25 -23.90 -2.06
C ARG A 324 -26.20 -22.76 -1.64
N GLY A 325 -26.77 -22.03 -2.59
CA GLY A 325 -27.73 -20.94 -2.33
C GLY A 325 -27.12 -19.72 -1.67
N ARG A 326 -25.82 -19.49 -1.86
CA ARG A 326 -25.09 -18.37 -1.24
C ARG A 326 -25.23 -17.09 -2.03
N LYS A 327 -25.00 -15.96 -1.36
CA LYS A 327 -25.14 -14.63 -1.95
C LYS A 327 -23.99 -13.73 -1.53
N LEU A 328 -23.49 -12.96 -2.49
CA LEU A 328 -22.66 -11.79 -2.27
C LEU A 328 -23.46 -10.56 -2.71
N LEU A 329 -23.76 -9.69 -1.76
CA LEU A 329 -24.51 -8.47 -1.94
C LEU A 329 -23.55 -7.29 -1.77
N VAL A 330 -23.45 -6.43 -2.76
CA VAL A 330 -22.58 -5.26 -2.73
C VAL A 330 -23.44 -4.00 -2.84
N ALA A 331 -23.37 -3.15 -1.83
CA ALA A 331 -24.03 -1.86 -1.78
C ALA A 331 -23.00 -0.74 -1.87
N PHE A 332 -23.39 0.37 -2.50
CA PHE A 332 -22.55 1.56 -2.64
C PHE A 332 -23.14 2.73 -1.86
N ALA A 333 -22.29 3.39 -1.08
CA ALA A 333 -22.57 4.66 -0.40
C ALA A 333 -21.57 5.70 -0.92
N PRO A 334 -21.93 6.50 -1.94
CA PRO A 334 -21.06 7.50 -2.54
C PRO A 334 -20.97 8.78 -1.69
N GLU A 335 -20.69 8.59 -0.41
CA GLU A 335 -20.61 9.62 0.64
C GLU A 335 -19.56 9.22 1.67
N LYS A 336 -19.22 10.11 2.60
CA LYS A 336 -18.33 9.75 3.70
C LYS A 336 -19.06 8.85 4.69
N TYR A 337 -18.31 8.04 5.43
CA TYR A 337 -18.94 7.06 6.32
C TYR A 337 -19.76 7.70 7.44
N HIS A 338 -19.29 8.80 8.04
CA HIS A 338 -20.06 9.52 9.06
C HIS A 338 -21.34 10.15 8.49
N GLU A 339 -21.31 10.64 7.25
CA GLU A 339 -22.51 11.14 6.54
C GLU A 339 -23.52 10.01 6.31
N TYR A 340 -23.04 8.85 5.84
CA TYR A 340 -23.86 7.65 5.66
C TYR A 340 -24.55 7.24 6.96
N VAL A 341 -23.79 7.14 8.06
CA VAL A 341 -24.35 6.74 9.37
C VAL A 341 -25.42 7.74 9.82
N GLN A 342 -25.15 9.04 9.75
CA GLN A 342 -26.12 10.09 10.11
C GLN A 342 -27.39 10.00 9.26
N LYS A 343 -27.25 9.82 7.95
CA LYS A 343 -28.36 9.67 6.99
C LYS A 343 -29.17 8.41 7.24
N GLN A 344 -28.54 7.27 7.56
CA GLN A 344 -29.30 6.06 7.90
C GLN A 344 -30.04 6.20 9.24
N LYS A 345 -29.46 6.91 10.21
CA LYS A 345 -30.12 7.19 11.50
C LYS A 345 -31.33 8.12 11.38
N SER A 346 -31.36 9.00 10.38
CA SER A 346 -32.47 9.93 10.16
C SER A 346 -33.65 9.35 9.37
N LYS A 347 -33.49 8.17 8.74
CA LYS A 347 -34.57 7.49 8.01
C LYS A 347 -35.60 6.88 8.97
N SER A 348 -36.89 7.05 8.66
CA SER A 348 -37.99 6.36 9.32
C SER A 348 -38.02 4.87 8.92
N GLY A 349 -37.67 3.97 9.83
CA GLY A 349 -37.63 2.53 9.58
C GLY A 349 -36.51 1.81 10.35
N ASP A 350 -35.91 0.79 9.73
CA ASP A 350 -34.90 -0.10 10.34
C ASP A 350 -33.55 0.55 10.72
N GLY A 351 -33.39 1.86 10.49
CA GLY A 351 -32.26 2.68 10.95
C GLY A 351 -30.88 2.22 10.46
N PHE A 352 -29.84 2.84 11.01
CA PHE A 352 -28.46 2.39 10.81
C PHE A 352 -28.25 1.01 11.46
N ARG A 353 -27.80 0.04 10.67
CA ARG A 353 -27.39 -1.27 11.17
C ARG A 353 -25.87 -1.36 11.22
N LYS A 354 -25.37 -1.70 12.42
CA LYS A 354 -23.95 -1.86 12.67
C LYS A 354 -23.38 -3.05 11.87
N PRO A 355 -22.23 -2.90 11.20
CA PRO A 355 -21.57 -4.02 10.56
C PRO A 355 -20.90 -4.93 11.60
N ASP A 356 -20.56 -6.14 11.16
CA ASP A 356 -19.70 -7.06 11.92
C ASP A 356 -18.25 -6.59 11.94
N LEU A 357 -17.83 -5.92 10.87
CA LEU A 357 -16.54 -5.28 10.74
C LEU A 357 -16.66 -4.05 9.84
N ALA A 358 -16.11 -2.93 10.28
CA ALA A 358 -15.73 -1.84 9.39
C ALA A 358 -14.22 -1.92 9.12
N ILE A 359 -13.79 -1.74 7.89
CA ILE A 359 -12.38 -1.80 7.54
C ILE A 359 -12.01 -0.71 6.54
N ALA A 360 -10.93 0.02 6.85
CA ALA A 360 -10.31 0.99 5.96
C ALA A 360 -9.02 0.38 5.41
N PHE A 361 -9.01 0.09 4.11
CA PHE A 361 -7.83 -0.44 3.44
C PHE A 361 -6.89 0.67 3.01
N ASN A 362 -5.63 0.59 3.42
CA ASN A 362 -4.57 1.55 3.08
C ASN A 362 -5.04 3.02 3.16
N SER A 363 -5.52 3.41 4.35
CA SER A 363 -6.42 4.55 4.51
C SER A 363 -5.83 5.91 4.12
N GLY A 364 -4.49 6.05 4.19
CA GLY A 364 -3.82 7.33 4.00
C GLY A 364 -4.27 8.41 4.99
N MET A 365 -4.85 8.06 6.14
CA MET A 365 -5.48 9.04 7.04
C MET A 365 -4.49 10.01 7.67
N SER A 366 -3.24 9.56 7.81
CA SER A 366 -2.09 10.39 8.21
C SER A 366 -1.70 11.46 7.20
N SER A 367 -2.24 11.42 5.97
CA SER A 367 -2.04 12.50 5.01
C SER A 367 -2.77 13.76 5.45
N PHE A 368 -2.04 14.88 5.48
CA PHE A 368 -2.53 16.18 5.97
C PHE A 368 -3.87 16.61 5.35
N SER A 369 -4.12 16.30 4.07
CA SER A 369 -5.36 16.66 3.37
C SER A 369 -6.57 15.82 3.79
N LEU A 370 -6.35 14.62 4.34
CA LEU A 370 -7.40 13.65 4.66
C LEU A 370 -7.67 13.52 6.15
N THR A 371 -6.71 13.88 7.00
CA THR A 371 -6.79 13.70 8.47
C THR A 371 -8.11 14.20 9.04
N LYS A 372 -8.51 15.44 8.72
CA LYS A 372 -9.77 16.00 9.25
C LYS A 372 -11.01 15.17 8.86
N SER A 373 -11.08 14.73 7.61
CA SER A 373 -12.23 13.94 7.13
C SER A 373 -12.28 12.54 7.76
N TRP A 374 -11.12 11.99 8.09
CA TRP A 374 -11.01 10.74 8.81
C TRP A 374 -11.35 10.89 10.29
N THR A 375 -10.94 11.99 10.96
CA THR A 375 -11.33 12.28 12.35
C THR A 375 -12.84 12.17 12.55
N ASP A 376 -13.65 12.83 11.72
CA ASP A 376 -15.12 12.77 11.80
C ASP A 376 -15.65 11.33 11.64
N THR A 377 -14.99 10.53 10.79
CA THR A 377 -15.32 9.11 10.58
C THR A 377 -14.95 8.26 11.79
N VAL A 378 -13.77 8.48 12.37
CA VAL A 378 -13.27 7.76 13.55
C VAL A 378 -14.15 8.08 14.75
N GLU A 379 -14.58 9.33 14.94
CA GLU A 379 -15.49 9.70 16.01
C GLU A 379 -16.79 8.87 15.95
N VAL A 380 -17.39 8.72 14.76
CA VAL A 380 -18.58 7.88 14.57
C VAL A 380 -18.27 6.41 14.83
N LEU A 381 -17.16 5.88 14.34
CA LEU A 381 -16.77 4.47 14.57
C LEU A 381 -16.60 4.17 16.07
N VAL A 382 -16.01 5.11 16.81
CA VAL A 382 -15.85 5.04 18.26
C VAL A 382 -17.20 5.16 18.97
N HIS A 383 -18.01 6.16 18.64
CA HIS A 383 -19.33 6.38 19.25
C HIS A 383 -20.26 5.17 19.05
N GLU A 384 -20.35 4.64 17.83
CA GLU A 384 -21.19 3.48 17.48
C GLU A 384 -20.57 2.13 17.93
N LYS A 385 -19.39 2.18 18.57
CA LYS A 385 -18.62 1.03 19.07
C LYS A 385 -18.32 -0.01 17.99
N ILE A 386 -18.10 0.40 16.75
CA ILE A 386 -17.95 -0.51 15.60
C ILE A 386 -16.61 -1.22 15.69
N LEU A 387 -16.61 -2.56 15.54
CA LEU A 387 -15.37 -3.31 15.39
C LEU A 387 -14.70 -2.84 14.10
N THR A 388 -13.54 -2.20 14.24
CA THR A 388 -12.93 -1.47 13.15
C THR A 388 -11.48 -1.84 12.98
N VAL A 389 -11.04 -1.96 11.73
CA VAL A 389 -9.65 -2.22 11.34
C VAL A 389 -9.17 -1.16 10.37
N PHE A 390 -7.95 -0.69 10.57
CA PHE A 390 -7.22 0.14 9.62
C PHE A 390 -5.97 -0.59 9.16
N THR A 391 -5.68 -0.49 7.87
CA THR A 391 -4.43 -0.97 7.28
C THR A 391 -3.72 0.16 6.55
N SER A 392 -2.44 -0.03 6.31
CA SER A 392 -1.55 0.95 5.67
C SER A 392 -0.58 0.25 4.73
N TYR A 393 -0.04 1.01 3.77
CA TYR A 393 0.91 0.48 2.79
C TYR A 393 2.28 0.18 3.42
N SER A 394 2.67 0.99 4.42
CA SER A 394 3.98 0.95 5.06
C SER A 394 3.90 0.94 6.58
N LYS A 395 5.03 0.62 7.21
CA LYS A 395 5.18 0.67 8.67
C LYS A 395 4.99 2.10 9.21
N LEU A 396 5.60 3.08 8.56
CA LEU A 396 5.56 4.47 9.00
C LEU A 396 4.13 5.01 8.94
N GLU A 397 3.43 4.76 7.83
CA GLU A 397 2.01 5.12 7.70
C GLU A 397 1.16 4.45 8.78
N ALA A 398 1.37 3.16 9.05
CA ALA A 398 0.68 2.44 10.11
C ALA A 398 0.91 3.04 11.51
N GLU A 399 2.15 3.46 11.82
CA GLU A 399 2.48 4.12 13.08
C GLU A 399 1.83 5.51 13.22
N LEU A 400 1.78 6.29 12.14
CA LEU A 400 1.12 7.59 12.10
C LEU A 400 -0.41 7.47 12.20
N ASP A 401 -1.00 6.55 11.43
CA ASP A 401 -2.44 6.24 11.47
C ASP A 401 -2.85 5.81 12.88
N TYR A 402 -2.06 4.93 13.52
CA TYR A 402 -2.28 4.51 14.90
C TYR A 402 -2.26 5.67 15.90
N ALA A 403 -1.32 6.62 15.75
CA ALA A 403 -1.24 7.78 16.62
C ALA A 403 -2.50 8.65 16.54
N ILE A 404 -3.03 8.86 15.32
CA ILE A 404 -4.28 9.59 15.08
C ILE A 404 -5.46 8.84 15.73
N LEU A 405 -5.61 7.54 15.46
CA LEU A 405 -6.70 6.74 16.01
C LEU A 405 -6.72 6.77 17.54
N ARG A 406 -5.54 6.68 18.17
CA ARG A 406 -5.39 6.80 19.62
C ARG A 406 -5.81 8.18 20.13
N GLN A 407 -5.43 9.25 19.42
CA GLN A 407 -5.79 10.62 19.78
C GLN A 407 -7.31 10.84 19.71
N GLU A 408 -7.99 10.20 18.76
CA GLU A 408 -9.46 10.26 18.61
C GLU A 408 -10.24 9.34 19.57
N GLY A 409 -9.54 8.72 20.55
CA GLY A 409 -10.18 7.94 21.61
C GLY A 409 -10.58 6.51 21.21
N ALA A 410 -9.96 5.94 20.17
CA ALA A 410 -10.11 4.52 19.87
C ALA A 410 -9.51 3.64 20.99
N ASP A 411 -10.26 2.63 21.44
CA ASP A 411 -9.75 1.62 22.38
C ASP A 411 -9.10 0.47 21.61
N LEU A 412 -7.78 0.60 21.48
CA LEU A 412 -6.96 -0.18 20.56
C LEU A 412 -6.80 -1.62 21.09
N LEU A 413 -7.41 -2.56 20.37
CA LEU A 413 -7.24 -3.99 20.58
C LEU A 413 -5.93 -4.50 20.00
N LEU A 414 -5.47 -3.90 18.90
CA LEU A 414 -4.22 -4.20 18.22
C LEU A 414 -3.58 -2.90 17.71
N GLY A 415 -2.26 -2.82 17.80
CA GLY A 415 -1.45 -1.72 17.24
C GLY A 415 -0.75 -2.10 15.93
N PRO A 416 0.21 -1.25 15.49
CA PRO A 416 0.91 -1.44 14.23
C PRO A 416 1.67 -2.76 14.17
N GLN A 417 1.35 -3.60 13.19
CA GLN A 417 2.03 -4.86 12.95
C GLN A 417 1.95 -5.25 11.47
N LYS A 418 2.92 -6.05 11.02
CA LYS A 418 2.92 -6.57 9.66
C LYS A 418 1.69 -7.45 9.45
N ASN A 419 1.02 -7.28 8.31
CA ASN A 419 -0.08 -8.15 7.94
C ASN A 419 0.46 -9.41 7.25
N PRO A 420 0.25 -10.62 7.78
CA PRO A 420 0.72 -11.86 7.14
C PRO A 420 0.04 -12.14 5.79
N TRP A 421 -1.09 -11.48 5.55
CA TRP A 421 -1.90 -11.57 4.33
C TRP A 421 -1.78 -10.31 3.44
N SER A 422 -0.70 -9.54 3.62
CA SER A 422 -0.40 -8.44 2.70
C SER A 422 -0.10 -8.93 1.30
N SER A 423 -0.23 -8.05 0.32
CA SER A 423 0.26 -8.31 -1.03
C SER A 423 1.77 -8.61 -1.04
N GLN A 424 2.18 -9.55 -1.87
CA GLN A 424 3.59 -9.79 -2.22
C GLN A 424 4.05 -8.95 -3.42
N VAL A 425 3.17 -8.15 -4.03
CA VAL A 425 3.55 -7.12 -5.01
C VAL A 425 4.06 -5.91 -4.25
N LEU A 426 5.38 -5.74 -4.25
CA LEU A 426 6.05 -4.68 -3.50
C LEU A 426 6.37 -3.50 -4.43
N SER A 427 6.14 -2.29 -3.92
CA SER A 427 6.61 -1.03 -4.51
C SER A 427 7.78 -0.50 -3.68
N LEU A 428 8.78 0.10 -4.34
CA LEU A 428 9.88 0.76 -3.64
C LEU A 428 9.38 2.03 -2.93
N GLU A 429 9.77 2.21 -1.69
CA GLU A 429 9.66 3.50 -1.00
C GLU A 429 10.83 4.38 -1.45
N THR A 430 10.56 5.26 -2.40
CA THR A 430 11.57 6.04 -3.13
C THR A 430 12.26 7.11 -2.28
N ASP A 431 11.73 7.40 -1.09
CA ASP A 431 12.30 8.26 -0.07
C ASP A 431 13.28 7.52 0.87
N LYS A 432 13.46 6.20 0.68
CA LYS A 432 14.29 5.32 1.51
C LYS A 432 15.37 4.61 0.68
N VAL A 433 16.43 4.15 1.34
CA VAL A 433 17.44 3.28 0.70
C VAL A 433 17.02 1.80 0.74
N ALA A 434 16.23 1.43 1.74
CA ALA A 434 15.69 0.08 1.88
C ALA A 434 14.30 0.15 2.51
N GLY A 435 13.27 0.28 1.67
CA GLY A 435 11.89 0.34 2.08
C GLY A 435 10.97 -0.18 0.98
N TYR A 436 9.89 -0.86 1.40
CA TYR A 436 8.86 -1.35 0.50
C TYR A 436 7.49 -1.04 1.06
N SER A 437 6.57 -0.73 0.15
CA SER A 437 5.16 -0.59 0.41
C SER A 437 4.38 -1.67 -0.36
N SER A 438 3.23 -2.07 0.18
CA SER A 438 2.37 -3.08 -0.46
C SER A 438 0.93 -2.91 -0.02
N SER A 439 -0.03 -3.31 -0.85
CA SER A 439 -1.44 -3.27 -0.45
C SER A 439 -1.65 -4.14 0.79
N ASN A 440 -2.24 -3.51 1.80
CA ASN A 440 -2.50 -4.08 3.12
C ASN A 440 -1.21 -4.55 3.81
N GLY A 441 -0.07 -3.89 3.57
CA GLY A 441 1.25 -4.25 4.11
C GLY A 441 1.28 -4.35 5.62
N TRP A 442 0.58 -3.44 6.29
CA TRP A 442 0.54 -3.32 7.74
C TRP A 442 -0.90 -3.20 8.22
N ILE A 443 -1.19 -3.85 9.34
CA ILE A 443 -2.34 -3.48 10.17
C ILE A 443 -1.90 -2.27 10.98
N ALA A 444 -2.57 -1.13 10.81
CA ALA A 444 -2.29 0.08 11.58
C ALA A 444 -2.89 -0.02 12.98
N ALA A 445 -4.16 -0.41 13.04
CA ALA A 445 -4.87 -0.61 14.29
C ALA A 445 -6.09 -1.48 14.10
N ALA A 446 -6.51 -2.12 15.18
CA ALA A 446 -7.86 -2.63 15.33
C ALA A 446 -8.44 -2.15 16.66
N PHE A 447 -9.71 -1.76 16.68
CA PHE A 447 -10.36 -1.23 17.88
C PHE A 447 -11.85 -1.52 17.92
N ILE A 448 -12.41 -1.41 19.12
CA ILE A 448 -13.85 -1.23 19.34
C ILE A 448 -13.98 0.09 20.08
N GLY A 449 -14.89 0.96 19.65
CA GLY A 449 -15.10 2.20 20.40
C GLY A 449 -15.49 1.98 21.86
N GLN A 450 -14.81 2.64 22.79
CA GLN A 450 -15.37 2.83 24.13
C GLN A 450 -16.40 3.95 24.05
N GLY A 451 -17.52 3.80 24.77
CA GLY A 451 -18.31 5.00 25.09
C GLY A 451 -17.36 5.91 25.86
N ARG A 452 -17.29 7.21 25.52
CA ARG A 452 -16.58 8.16 26.40
C ARG A 452 -17.07 7.84 27.82
N PRO A 453 -16.18 7.54 28.79
CA PRO A 453 -16.61 7.53 30.17
C PRO A 453 -17.26 8.90 30.37
N ASP A 454 -18.56 8.88 30.66
CA ASP A 454 -19.40 10.05 30.60
C ASP A 454 -18.68 11.24 31.25
N GLU A 455 -18.86 12.41 30.64
CA GLU A 455 -18.87 13.65 31.39
C GLU A 455 -19.52 13.34 32.74
N ILE A 456 -18.69 13.30 33.78
CA ILE A 456 -19.15 13.39 35.15
C ILE A 456 -19.91 14.69 35.16
N SER A 457 -21.23 14.57 35.09
CA SER A 457 -22.19 15.64 35.25
C SER A 457 -21.74 16.51 36.40
N LEU A 458 -21.21 17.69 36.08
CA LEU A 458 -21.01 18.79 37.01
C LEU A 458 -22.31 19.58 37.13
#